data_AF-A0A1B7NEE9-F1
#
_entry.id   AF-A0A1B7NEE9-F1
#
_cell.length_a   1.000
_cell.length_b   1.000
_cell.length_c   1.000
_cell.angle_alpha   90.00
_cell.angle_beta   90.00
_cell.angle_gamma   90.00
#
_symmetry.space_group_name_H-M   'P 1'
#
loop_
_entity.id
_entity.type
_entity.pdbx_description
1 polymer ?
#
loop_
_entity_poly.entity_id
_entity_poly.type
_entity_poly.pdbx_seq_one_letter_code
_entity_poly.pdbx_strand_id
1 'polypeptide(L)'
;MSELGSTLQRLLHFVYPVPHPTISSLDELVTILEAAVKYEFLGVITSLRKQLISPDFLSNDPTRVFAIASRNDFDYEAQVASRHTLSIDMFNCPLSDDLRFITAHSYHRLFVLHKKRSADAQALLKIPEDVKCLQCSGPYYGAFVPPKWWKEFERMAKAELATRPTTDVIFSMPFLARAAEGSGCPRCAGSILDAHQFLSDLKRRIDDLPSTI
;
A
#
# COMPACT_ATOMS: atom_id res chain seq x y z
N MET A 1 36.81 -8.32 11.09
CA MET A 1 37.15 -6.89 11.34
C MET A 1 37.17 -6.02 10.07
N SER A 2 36.90 -6.55 8.86
CA SER A 2 36.91 -5.73 7.64
C SER A 2 35.61 -4.96 7.34
N GLU A 3 34.47 -5.35 7.91
CA GLU A 3 33.17 -4.70 7.62
C GLU A 3 33.03 -3.30 8.24
N LEU A 4 33.73 -3.06 9.36
CA LEU A 4 33.80 -1.72 9.97
C LEU A 4 34.55 -0.73 9.07
N GLY A 5 35.57 -1.20 8.34
CA GLY A 5 36.37 -0.36 7.45
C GLY A 5 35.58 0.13 6.23
N SER A 6 34.82 -0.77 5.59
CA SER A 6 33.98 -0.40 4.44
C SER A 6 32.80 0.50 4.85
N THR A 7 32.19 0.25 6.01
CA THR A 7 31.11 1.09 6.55
C THR A 7 31.63 2.49 6.91
N LEU A 8 32.78 2.58 7.60
CA LEU A 8 33.39 3.85 7.95
C LEU A 8 33.84 4.62 6.70
N GLN A 9 34.40 3.96 5.70
CA GLN A 9 34.77 4.58 4.44
C GLN A 9 33.55 5.22 3.75
N ARG A 10 32.40 4.52 3.72
CA ARG A 10 31.17 5.08 3.15
C ARG A 10 30.65 6.25 3.97
N LEU A 11 30.66 6.17 5.30
CA LEU A 11 30.32 7.31 6.17
C LEU A 11 31.18 8.53 5.86
N LEU A 12 32.50 8.34 5.71
CA LEU A 12 33.41 9.42 5.36
C LEU A 12 33.10 10.01 3.98
N HIS A 13 32.70 9.21 3.00
CA HIS A 13 32.28 9.71 1.69
C HIS A 13 31.04 10.63 1.76
N PHE A 14 30.16 10.48 2.76
CA PHE A 14 29.07 11.43 2.97
C PHE A 14 29.55 12.77 3.58
N VAL A 15 30.71 12.80 4.23
CA VAL A 15 31.26 14.00 4.90
C VAL A 15 32.18 14.79 3.97
N TYR A 16 32.99 14.08 3.17
CA TYR A 16 33.88 14.72 2.20
C TYR A 16 33.13 15.22 0.97
N PRO A 17 33.67 16.21 0.22
CA PRO A 17 33.06 16.74 -0.99
C PRO A 17 33.25 15.77 -2.18
N VAL A 18 32.79 14.55 -2.01
CA VAL A 18 32.76 13.49 -3.02
C VAL A 18 31.29 13.10 -3.28
N PRO A 19 30.98 12.50 -4.45
CA PRO A 19 29.63 12.03 -4.71
C PRO A 19 29.17 11.05 -3.64
N HIS A 20 27.95 11.26 -3.14
CA HIS A 20 27.34 10.38 -2.15
C HIS A 20 27.24 8.94 -2.69
N PRO A 21 27.60 7.93 -1.88
CA PRO A 21 27.50 6.55 -2.33
C PRO A 21 26.03 6.16 -2.55
N THR A 22 25.78 5.45 -3.64
CA THR A 22 24.50 4.78 -3.88
C THR A 22 24.43 3.53 -3.02
N ILE A 23 23.40 3.44 -2.19
CA ILE A 23 23.14 2.27 -1.36
C ILE A 23 22.13 1.39 -2.10
N SER A 24 22.52 0.14 -2.36
CA SER A 24 21.73 -0.76 -3.20
C SER A 24 20.95 -1.80 -2.41
N SER A 25 21.22 -1.96 -1.11
CA SER A 25 20.49 -2.89 -0.24
C SER A 25 20.07 -2.26 1.08
N LEU A 26 18.96 -2.76 1.64
CA LEU A 26 18.48 -2.34 2.95
C LEU A 26 19.41 -2.79 4.08
N ASP A 27 20.08 -3.94 3.95
CA ASP A 27 21.09 -4.41 4.92
C ASP A 27 22.29 -3.46 5.03
N GLU A 28 22.76 -2.98 3.88
CA GLU A 28 23.83 -1.99 3.81
C GLU A 28 23.36 -0.65 4.40
N LEU A 29 22.14 -0.21 4.07
CA LEU A 29 21.55 1.01 4.61
C LEU A 29 21.46 0.94 6.14
N VAL A 30 20.96 -0.17 6.68
CA VAL A 30 20.84 -0.43 8.11
C VAL A 30 22.21 -0.35 8.81
N THR A 31 23.22 -1.00 8.24
CA THR A 31 24.57 -1.02 8.80
C THR A 31 25.19 0.39 8.85
N ILE A 32 25.06 1.16 7.76
CA ILE A 32 25.57 2.53 7.69
C ILE A 32 24.77 3.45 8.63
N LEU A 33 23.44 3.27 8.70
CA LEU A 33 22.57 4.07 9.57
C LEU A 33 22.91 3.85 11.05
N GLU A 34 23.11 2.60 11.48
CA GLU A 34 23.50 2.28 12.87
C GLU A 34 24.83 2.93 13.24
N ALA A 35 25.80 2.89 12.32
CA ALA A 35 27.08 3.57 12.53
C ALA A 35 26.93 5.10 12.51
N ALA A 36 26.09 5.66 11.63
CA ALA A 36 25.82 7.10 11.57
C ALA A 36 25.15 7.60 12.86
N VAL A 37 24.21 6.85 13.42
CA VAL A 37 23.56 7.14 14.71
C VAL A 37 24.58 7.04 15.85
N LYS A 38 25.41 5.98 15.88
CA LYS A 38 26.44 5.78 16.90
C LYS A 38 27.46 6.93 16.97
N TYR A 39 27.82 7.50 15.83
CA TYR A 39 28.79 8.61 15.72
C TYR A 39 28.14 9.98 15.52
N GLU A 40 26.81 10.08 15.66
CA GLU A 40 26.04 11.33 15.56
C GLU A 40 26.24 12.13 14.25
N PHE A 41 26.43 11.42 13.14
CA PHE A 41 26.58 12.03 11.82
C PHE A 41 25.22 12.50 11.25
N LEU A 42 24.68 13.61 11.77
CA LEU A 42 23.34 14.13 11.44
C LEU A 42 23.09 14.34 9.93
N GLY A 43 24.09 14.86 9.21
CA GLY A 43 24.00 15.06 7.76
C GLY A 43 23.84 13.74 6.99
N VAL A 44 24.55 12.71 7.44
CA VAL A 44 24.48 11.37 6.86
C VAL A 44 23.14 10.73 7.18
N ILE A 45 22.68 10.80 8.43
CA ILE A 45 21.35 10.31 8.84
C ILE A 45 20.26 10.93 7.97
N THR A 46 20.32 12.25 7.73
CA THR A 46 19.34 12.94 6.89
C THR A 46 19.37 12.45 5.44
N SER A 47 20.55 12.20 4.87
CA SER A 47 20.69 11.64 3.52
C SER A 47 20.18 10.20 3.44
N LEU A 48 20.48 9.37 4.44
CA LEU A 48 20.03 7.98 4.52
C LEU A 48 18.51 7.89 4.68
N ARG A 49 17.90 8.78 5.48
CA ARG A 49 16.44 8.89 5.62
C ARG A 49 15.75 9.15 4.27
N LYS A 50 16.32 10.03 3.45
CA LYS A 50 15.84 10.29 2.08
C LYS A 50 15.98 9.07 1.17
N GLN A 51 17.09 8.33 1.29
CA GLN A 51 17.29 7.09 0.53
C GLN A 51 16.33 5.98 0.99
N LEU A 52 16.03 5.89 2.29
CA LEU A 52 15.13 4.89 2.87
C LEU A 52 13.70 4.99 2.30
N ILE A 53 13.21 6.21 2.06
CA ILE A 53 11.91 6.46 1.43
C ILE A 53 11.97 6.53 -0.11
N SER A 54 13.06 6.05 -0.72
CA SER A 54 13.12 5.97 -2.17
C SER A 54 12.05 4.99 -2.70
N PRO A 55 11.48 5.25 -3.89
CA PRO A 55 10.45 4.40 -4.46
C PRO A 55 10.93 2.96 -4.69
N ASP A 56 12.24 2.76 -4.89
CA ASP A 56 12.85 1.45 -5.09
C ASP A 56 12.69 0.58 -3.82
N PHE A 57 13.00 1.11 -2.63
CA PHE A 57 12.83 0.36 -1.39
C PHE A 57 11.36 0.24 -0.97
N LEU A 58 10.56 1.29 -1.15
CA LEU A 58 9.14 1.29 -0.80
C LEU A 58 8.30 0.34 -1.65
N SER A 59 8.70 0.10 -2.91
CA SER A 59 7.99 -0.83 -3.79
C SER A 59 8.41 -2.28 -3.56
N ASN A 60 9.69 -2.52 -3.23
CA ASN A 60 10.22 -3.86 -3.01
C ASN A 60 9.85 -4.40 -1.62
N ASP A 61 10.14 -3.66 -0.54
CA ASP A 61 10.01 -4.15 0.84
C ASP A 61 9.51 -3.07 1.83
N PRO A 62 8.27 -2.56 1.68
CA PRO A 62 7.77 -1.47 2.54
C PRO A 62 7.61 -1.86 4.01
N THR A 63 7.37 -3.15 4.32
CA THR A 63 7.30 -3.65 5.70
C THR A 63 8.66 -3.55 6.40
N ARG A 64 9.73 -3.85 5.67
CA ARG A 64 11.11 -3.72 6.14
C ARG A 64 11.49 -2.25 6.33
N VAL A 65 11.14 -1.40 5.37
CA VAL A 65 11.32 0.06 5.48
C VAL A 65 10.58 0.62 6.70
N PHE A 66 9.33 0.19 6.94
CA PHE A 66 8.56 0.59 8.12
C PHE A 66 9.22 0.14 9.42
N ALA A 67 9.76 -1.07 9.48
CA ALA A 67 10.47 -1.58 10.65
C ALA A 67 11.73 -0.77 10.95
N ILE A 68 12.53 -0.45 9.92
CA ILE A 68 13.75 0.37 10.04
C ILE A 68 13.42 1.79 10.49
N ALA A 69 12.36 2.39 9.95
CA ALA A 69 11.92 3.72 10.38
C ALA A 69 11.41 3.70 11.83
N SER A 70 10.60 2.71 12.18
CA SER A 70 9.99 2.59 13.51
C SER A 70 11.01 2.29 14.61
N ARG A 71 12.07 1.51 14.34
CA ARG A 71 13.11 1.20 15.34
C ARG A 71 14.04 2.38 15.63
N ASN A 72 14.06 3.39 14.75
CA ASN A 72 14.89 4.61 14.87
C ASN A 72 14.04 5.86 15.18
N ASP A 73 12.75 5.70 15.50
CA ASP A 73 11.82 6.81 15.77
C ASP A 73 11.73 7.84 14.62
N PHE A 74 11.87 7.38 13.38
CA PHE A 74 11.71 8.19 12.18
C PHE A 74 10.24 8.28 11.77
N ASP A 75 9.47 9.07 12.53
CA ASP A 75 8.00 9.15 12.41
C ASP A 75 7.51 9.48 10.99
N TYR A 76 8.16 10.44 10.31
CA TYR A 76 7.77 10.84 8.95
C TYR A 76 7.95 9.69 7.96
N GLU A 77 9.11 9.02 8.00
CA GLU A 77 9.43 7.89 7.15
C GLU A 77 8.55 6.68 7.46
N ALA A 78 8.22 6.47 8.74
CA ALA A 78 7.29 5.42 9.17
C ALA A 78 5.88 5.68 8.64
N GLN A 79 5.41 6.93 8.63
CA GLN A 79 4.13 7.31 8.01
C GLN A 79 4.14 7.04 6.51
N VAL A 80 5.18 7.48 5.79
CA VAL A 80 5.32 7.21 4.35
C VAL A 80 5.33 5.71 4.08
N ALA A 81 6.14 4.94 4.79
CA ALA A 81 6.22 3.49 4.63
C ALA A 81 4.88 2.81 4.94
N SER A 82 4.17 3.25 5.98
CA SER A 82 2.86 2.68 6.37
C SER A 82 1.85 2.75 5.23
N ARG A 83 1.85 3.84 4.44
CA ARG A 83 0.99 3.97 3.25
C ARG A 83 1.31 2.91 2.19
N HIS A 84 2.57 2.65 1.93
CA HIS A 84 2.98 1.64 0.94
C HIS A 84 2.70 0.21 1.39
N THR A 85 2.67 -0.06 2.71
CA THR A 85 2.28 -1.38 3.21
C THR A 85 0.84 -1.76 2.86
N LEU A 86 -0.05 -0.79 2.62
CA LEU A 86 -1.46 -1.04 2.29
C LEU A 86 -1.62 -1.85 0.99
N SER A 87 -0.65 -1.75 0.07
CA SER A 87 -0.66 -2.49 -1.18
C SER A 87 -0.18 -3.95 -1.04
N ILE A 88 0.29 -4.33 0.14
CA ILE A 88 0.84 -5.67 0.42
C ILE A 88 -0.09 -6.42 1.37
N ASP A 89 -0.17 -7.74 1.16
CA ASP A 89 -0.80 -8.63 2.11
C ASP A 89 0.10 -8.76 3.36
N MET A 90 -0.30 -8.12 4.46
CA MET A 90 0.45 -8.14 5.71
C MET A 90 0.66 -9.55 6.27
N PHE A 91 -0.25 -10.49 6.01
CA PHE A 91 -0.21 -11.84 6.59
C PHE A 91 0.68 -12.80 5.80
N ASN A 92 0.84 -12.55 4.50
CA ASN A 92 1.65 -13.38 3.61
C ASN A 92 3.03 -12.75 3.30
N CYS A 93 3.39 -11.66 3.96
CA CYS A 93 4.71 -11.04 3.83
C CYS A 93 5.79 -11.96 4.43
N PRO A 94 6.95 -12.13 3.75
CA PRO A 94 8.08 -12.81 4.37
C PRO A 94 8.49 -12.09 5.66
N LEU A 95 8.73 -12.87 6.72
CA LEU A 95 9.24 -12.34 7.98
C LEU A 95 10.67 -11.82 7.74
N SER A 96 10.88 -10.54 7.97
CA SER A 96 12.22 -9.93 7.97
C SER A 96 12.77 -9.85 9.38
N ASP A 97 14.09 -9.99 9.52
CA ASP A 97 14.77 -9.85 10.82
C ASP A 97 14.60 -8.43 11.40
N ASP A 98 14.37 -7.41 10.57
CA ASP A 98 14.10 -6.04 11.01
C ASP A 98 12.82 -5.92 11.84
N LEU A 99 11.81 -6.78 11.60
CA LEU A 99 10.60 -6.83 12.42
C LEU A 99 10.86 -7.34 13.84
N ARG A 100 12.00 -7.98 14.12
CA ARG A 100 12.37 -8.39 15.48
C ARG A 100 12.62 -7.19 16.40
N PHE A 101 13.05 -6.07 15.83
CA PHE A 101 13.48 -4.89 16.58
C PHE A 101 12.39 -3.82 16.71
N ILE A 102 11.20 -4.04 16.12
CA ILE A 102 10.08 -3.13 16.26
C ILE A 102 9.33 -3.36 17.57
N THR A 103 8.79 -2.28 18.14
CA THR A 103 7.88 -2.41 19.28
C THR A 103 6.55 -3.03 18.85
N ALA A 104 5.96 -3.83 19.75
CA ALA A 104 4.60 -4.34 19.54
C ALA A 104 3.58 -3.20 19.37
N HIS A 105 3.83 -2.03 19.96
CA HIS A 105 3.00 -0.84 19.80
C HIS A 105 2.98 -0.33 18.36
N SER A 106 4.15 -0.16 17.73
CA SER A 106 4.24 0.31 16.33
C SER A 106 3.64 -0.69 15.36
N TYR A 107 3.87 -1.99 15.58
CA TYR A 107 3.23 -3.05 14.79
C TYR A 107 1.70 -3.04 14.95
N HIS A 108 1.19 -2.87 16.17
CA HIS A 108 -0.25 -2.79 16.42
C HIS A 108 -0.89 -1.56 15.76
N ARG A 109 -0.21 -0.41 15.72
CA ARG A 109 -0.69 0.78 14.97
C ARG A 109 -0.87 0.48 13.49
N LEU A 110 0.10 -0.21 12.88
CA LEU A 110 0.03 -0.62 11.48
C LEU A 110 -1.16 -1.57 11.24
N PHE A 111 -1.34 -2.55 12.11
CA PHE A 111 -2.47 -3.48 12.03
C PHE A 111 -3.83 -2.78 12.15
N VAL A 112 -3.96 -1.83 13.09
CA VAL A 112 -5.19 -1.04 13.27
C VAL A 112 -5.48 -0.20 12.03
N LEU A 113 -4.45 0.41 11.41
CA LEU A 113 -4.61 1.17 10.17
C LEU A 113 -5.20 0.29 9.05
N HIS A 114 -4.63 -0.89 8.82
CA HIS A 114 -5.12 -1.84 7.81
C HIS A 114 -6.54 -2.29 8.08
N LYS A 115 -6.84 -2.71 9.31
CA LYS A 115 -8.17 -3.17 9.71
C LYS A 115 -9.23 -2.07 9.55
N LYS A 116 -8.92 -0.84 10.00
CA LYS A 116 -9.82 0.30 9.90
C LYS A 116 -10.06 0.68 8.44
N ARG A 117 -9.00 0.84 7.66
CA ARG A 117 -9.12 1.20 6.23
C ARG A 117 -9.87 0.13 5.45
N SER A 118 -9.63 -1.15 5.71
CA SER A 118 -10.38 -2.25 5.09
C SER A 118 -11.88 -2.16 5.40
N ALA A 119 -12.25 -1.95 6.67
CA ALA A 119 -13.64 -1.80 7.08
C ALA A 119 -14.31 -0.57 6.42
N ASP A 120 -13.63 0.58 6.43
CA ASP A 120 -14.12 1.82 5.84
C ASP A 120 -14.27 1.69 4.31
N ALA A 121 -13.29 1.10 3.62
CA ALA A 121 -13.34 0.85 2.19
C ALA A 121 -14.49 -0.09 1.80
N GLN A 122 -14.69 -1.18 2.55
CA GLN A 122 -15.81 -2.10 2.34
C GLN A 122 -17.16 -1.43 2.60
N ALA A 123 -17.25 -0.52 3.58
CA ALA A 123 -18.46 0.24 3.87
C ALA A 123 -18.82 1.25 2.76
N LEU A 124 -17.84 1.71 1.99
CA LEU A 124 -18.03 2.62 0.85
C LEU A 124 -18.54 1.91 -0.41
N LEU A 125 -18.44 0.57 -0.50
CA LEU A 125 -18.95 -0.23 -1.62
C LEU A 125 -20.48 -0.22 -1.67
N LYS A 126 -21.04 0.88 -2.17
CA LYS A 126 -22.48 1.07 -2.37
C LYS A 126 -22.74 1.48 -3.80
N ILE A 127 -23.69 0.81 -4.43
CA ILE A 127 -24.13 1.13 -5.79
C ILE A 127 -25.28 2.15 -5.74
N PRO A 128 -25.18 3.25 -6.51
CA PRO A 128 -26.29 4.17 -6.69
C PRO A 128 -27.36 3.61 -7.64
N GLU A 129 -28.59 4.12 -7.53
CA GLU A 129 -29.75 3.57 -8.25
C GLU A 129 -29.73 3.83 -9.77
N ASP A 130 -28.90 4.76 -10.22
CA ASP A 130 -28.68 5.13 -11.63
C ASP A 130 -27.88 4.07 -12.40
N VAL A 131 -27.03 3.30 -11.73
CA VAL A 131 -26.24 2.23 -12.34
C VAL A 131 -27.14 1.02 -12.61
N LYS A 132 -27.56 0.89 -13.88
CA LYS A 132 -28.45 -0.17 -14.34
C LYS A 132 -27.82 -0.95 -15.48
N CYS A 133 -28.16 -2.24 -15.54
CA CYS A 133 -27.83 -3.08 -16.68
C CYS A 133 -29.14 -3.43 -17.39
N LEU A 134 -29.23 -3.13 -18.69
CA LEU A 134 -30.46 -3.30 -19.48
C LEU A 134 -31.06 -4.71 -19.36
N GLN A 135 -30.23 -5.74 -19.25
CA GLN A 135 -30.68 -7.13 -19.18
C GLN A 135 -30.93 -7.62 -17.74
N CYS A 136 -30.23 -7.05 -16.75
CA CYS A 136 -30.42 -7.45 -15.35
C CYS A 136 -31.57 -6.68 -14.68
N SER A 137 -31.70 -5.39 -15.00
CA SER A 137 -32.69 -4.48 -14.41
C SER A 137 -33.98 -4.41 -15.25
N GLY A 138 -33.92 -4.75 -16.55
CA GLY A 138 -35.07 -4.70 -17.46
C GLY A 138 -36.31 -5.51 -17.06
N PRO A 139 -36.19 -6.71 -16.45
CA PRO A 139 -37.36 -7.50 -16.04
C PRO A 139 -38.16 -6.90 -14.87
N TYR A 140 -37.56 -5.97 -14.11
CA TYR A 140 -38.13 -5.45 -12.87
C TYR A 140 -38.58 -4.01 -13.08
N TYR A 141 -39.80 -3.84 -13.58
CA TYR A 141 -40.40 -2.50 -13.76
C TYR A 141 -40.50 -1.76 -12.42
N GLY A 142 -39.81 -0.63 -12.30
CA GLY A 142 -39.90 0.30 -11.17
C GLY A 142 -39.13 -0.07 -9.91
N ALA A 143 -38.61 -1.29 -9.77
CA ALA A 143 -37.79 -1.71 -8.64
C ALA A 143 -36.29 -1.65 -8.99
N PHE A 144 -35.48 -1.01 -8.16
CA PHE A 144 -34.03 -1.04 -8.33
C PHE A 144 -33.49 -2.45 -8.05
N VAL A 145 -32.88 -3.05 -9.07
CA VAL A 145 -32.15 -4.32 -8.95
C VAL A 145 -30.71 -4.06 -9.33
N PRO A 146 -29.76 -4.22 -8.39
CA PRO A 146 -28.34 -4.10 -8.66
C PRO A 146 -27.94 -5.03 -9.82
N PRO A 147 -27.16 -4.54 -10.81
CA PRO A 147 -26.61 -5.39 -11.85
C PRO A 147 -25.89 -6.61 -11.28
N LYS A 148 -25.96 -7.75 -11.97
CA LYS A 148 -25.28 -8.97 -11.51
C LYS A 148 -23.77 -8.77 -11.38
N TRP A 149 -23.16 -7.97 -12.27
CA TRP A 149 -21.74 -7.64 -12.18
C TRP A 149 -21.39 -6.91 -10.88
N TRP A 150 -22.28 -6.07 -10.36
CA TRP A 150 -22.03 -5.35 -9.11
C TRP A 150 -21.97 -6.33 -7.93
N LYS A 151 -22.87 -7.32 -7.89
CA LYS A 151 -22.83 -8.35 -6.83
C LYS A 151 -21.54 -9.14 -6.85
N GLU A 152 -21.07 -9.50 -8.05
CA GLU A 152 -19.83 -10.25 -8.21
C GLU A 152 -18.59 -9.38 -7.91
N PHE A 153 -18.60 -8.14 -8.39
CA PHE A 153 -17.61 -7.13 -8.06
C PHE A 153 -17.53 -6.90 -6.55
N GLU A 154 -18.65 -6.67 -5.87
CA GLU A 154 -18.69 -6.42 -4.42
C GLU A 154 -18.14 -7.62 -3.63
N ARG A 155 -18.52 -8.86 -4.03
CA ARG A 155 -18.01 -10.08 -3.42
C ARG A 155 -16.48 -10.20 -3.56
N MET A 156 -15.97 -10.02 -4.77
CA MET A 156 -14.53 -10.08 -5.06
C MET A 156 -13.77 -8.91 -4.41
N ALA A 157 -14.33 -7.70 -4.45
CA ALA A 157 -13.70 -6.49 -3.93
C ALA A 157 -13.62 -6.53 -2.41
N LYS A 158 -14.63 -7.07 -1.71
CA LYS A 158 -14.54 -7.29 -0.25
C LYS A 158 -13.44 -8.28 0.11
N ALA A 159 -13.26 -9.33 -0.67
CA ALA A 159 -12.19 -10.30 -0.45
C ALA A 159 -10.79 -9.68 -0.68
N GLU A 160 -10.62 -8.88 -1.74
CA GLU A 160 -9.36 -8.18 -2.00
C GLU A 160 -9.10 -7.06 -0.98
N LEU A 161 -10.10 -6.25 -0.63
CA LEU A 161 -9.95 -5.18 0.37
C LEU A 161 -9.67 -5.72 1.78
N ALA A 162 -10.04 -6.98 2.07
CA ALA A 162 -9.71 -7.64 3.33
C ALA A 162 -8.21 -7.99 3.44
N THR A 163 -7.53 -8.23 2.32
CA THR A 163 -6.09 -8.51 2.28
C THR A 163 -5.26 -7.26 1.99
N ARG A 164 -5.71 -6.44 1.03
CA ARG A 164 -5.04 -5.22 0.55
C ARG A 164 -6.04 -4.08 0.47
N PRO A 165 -6.08 -3.15 1.43
CA PRO A 165 -7.06 -2.06 1.45
C PRO A 165 -6.70 -0.91 0.47
N THR A 166 -6.44 -1.25 -0.79
CA THR A 166 -6.10 -0.31 -1.87
C THR A 166 -7.03 -0.46 -3.09
N THR A 167 -7.07 0.59 -3.91
CA THR A 167 -7.97 0.67 -5.08
C THR A 167 -7.34 0.13 -6.36
N ASP A 168 -6.03 -0.11 -6.37
CA ASP A 168 -5.26 -0.42 -7.58
C ASP A 168 -5.70 -1.74 -8.22
N VAL A 169 -6.03 -2.73 -7.41
CA VAL A 169 -6.46 -4.05 -7.90
C VAL A 169 -7.93 -4.06 -8.28
N ILE A 170 -8.81 -3.59 -7.38
CA ILE A 170 -10.27 -3.74 -7.56
C ILE A 170 -10.83 -2.93 -8.74
N PHE A 171 -10.25 -1.78 -9.07
CA PHE A 171 -10.68 -0.97 -10.22
C PHE A 171 -9.85 -1.21 -11.49
N SER A 172 -8.97 -2.20 -11.48
CA SER A 172 -8.22 -2.58 -12.68
C SER A 172 -9.14 -3.18 -13.74
N MET A 173 -8.84 -2.95 -15.01
CA MET A 173 -9.60 -3.52 -16.13
C MET A 173 -9.70 -5.07 -16.06
N PRO A 174 -8.64 -5.83 -15.72
CA PRO A 174 -8.76 -7.27 -15.54
C PRO A 174 -9.72 -7.67 -14.42
N PHE A 175 -9.77 -6.91 -13.32
CA PHE A 175 -10.67 -7.20 -12.21
C PHE A 175 -12.14 -6.97 -12.59
N LEU A 176 -12.42 -5.84 -13.26
CA LEU A 176 -13.75 -5.52 -13.76
C LEU A 176 -14.22 -6.50 -14.84
N ALA A 177 -13.33 -6.93 -15.73
CA ALA A 177 -13.63 -7.96 -16.74
C ALA A 177 -14.03 -9.29 -16.10
N ARG A 178 -13.28 -9.75 -15.07
CA ARG A 178 -13.65 -10.96 -14.31
C ARG A 178 -15.01 -10.83 -13.63
N ALA A 179 -15.33 -9.66 -13.06
CA ALA A 179 -16.65 -9.42 -12.48
C ALA A 179 -17.77 -9.44 -13.54
N ALA A 180 -17.51 -8.94 -14.75
CA ALA A 180 -18.44 -9.00 -15.87
C ALA A 180 -18.67 -10.45 -16.34
N GLU A 181 -17.61 -11.24 -16.51
CA GLU A 181 -17.67 -12.65 -16.92
C GLU A 181 -18.39 -13.50 -15.86
N GLY A 182 -18.02 -13.35 -14.59
CA GLY A 182 -18.65 -14.06 -13.46
C GLY A 182 -20.13 -13.72 -13.26
N SER A 183 -20.59 -12.58 -13.78
CA SER A 183 -22.01 -12.20 -13.74
C SER A 183 -22.92 -13.07 -14.63
N GLY A 184 -22.34 -13.77 -15.61
CA GLY A 184 -23.08 -14.57 -16.60
C GLY A 184 -24.02 -13.76 -17.50
N CYS A 185 -23.86 -12.44 -17.59
CA CYS A 185 -24.71 -11.54 -18.37
C CYS A 185 -23.90 -10.85 -19.48
N PRO A 186 -24.29 -10.98 -20.76
CA PRO A 186 -23.51 -10.46 -21.89
C PRO A 186 -23.50 -8.93 -21.98
N ARG A 187 -24.45 -8.26 -21.31
CA ARG A 187 -24.58 -6.78 -21.30
C ARG A 187 -23.90 -6.13 -20.09
N CYS A 188 -23.40 -6.91 -19.13
CA CYS A 188 -22.77 -6.36 -17.94
C CYS A 188 -21.44 -5.65 -18.24
N ALA A 189 -20.69 -6.09 -19.25
CA ALA A 189 -19.45 -5.42 -19.65
C ALA A 189 -19.72 -3.98 -20.14
N GLY A 190 -20.78 -3.80 -20.96
CA GLY A 190 -21.22 -2.46 -21.38
C GLY A 190 -21.70 -1.60 -20.21
N SER A 191 -22.48 -2.18 -19.29
CA SER A 191 -22.95 -1.49 -18.09
C SER A 191 -21.79 -0.99 -17.19
N ILE A 192 -20.69 -1.72 -17.12
CA ILE A 192 -19.47 -1.28 -16.40
C ILE A 192 -18.85 -0.07 -17.07
N LEU A 193 -18.74 -0.08 -18.40
CA LEU A 193 -18.20 1.06 -19.17
C LEU A 193 -19.10 2.30 -19.03
N ASP A 194 -20.42 2.13 -19.06
CA ASP A 194 -21.38 3.20 -18.83
C ASP A 194 -21.23 3.78 -17.40
N ALA A 195 -20.90 2.93 -16.43
CA ALA A 195 -20.70 3.30 -15.03
C ALA A 195 -19.29 3.83 -14.69
N HIS A 196 -18.45 4.17 -15.68
CA HIS A 196 -17.06 4.62 -15.47
C HIS A 196 -16.94 5.81 -14.51
N GLN A 197 -17.87 6.78 -14.57
CA GLN A 197 -17.85 7.96 -13.71
C GLN A 197 -18.08 7.56 -12.25
N PHE A 198 -19.08 6.72 -11.99
CA PHE A 198 -19.35 6.16 -10.66
C PHE A 198 -18.15 5.38 -10.12
N LEU A 199 -17.52 4.52 -10.94
CA LEU A 199 -16.35 3.74 -10.52
C LEU A 199 -15.16 4.66 -10.19
N SER A 200 -14.97 5.72 -10.96
CA SER A 200 -13.92 6.74 -10.72
C SER A 200 -14.17 7.51 -9.43
N ASP A 201 -15.42 7.89 -9.18
CA ASP A 201 -15.82 8.58 -7.94
C ASP A 201 -15.70 7.68 -6.72
N LEU A 202 -16.07 6.40 -6.84
CA LEU A 202 -15.89 5.41 -5.79
C LEU A 202 -14.41 5.16 -5.51
N LYS A 203 -13.56 5.04 -6.55
CA LYS A 203 -12.11 4.93 -6.40
C LYS A 203 -11.55 6.11 -5.61
N ARG A 204 -11.87 7.35 -6.02
CA ARG A 204 -11.44 8.57 -5.32
C ARG A 204 -11.83 8.56 -3.83
N ARG A 205 -13.08 8.21 -3.53
CA ARG A 205 -13.57 8.14 -2.13
C ARG A 205 -12.83 7.13 -1.27
N ILE A 206 -12.41 6.00 -1.84
CA ILE A 206 -11.62 4.99 -1.12
C ILE A 206 -10.16 5.46 -0.98
N ASP A 207 -9.61 6.12 -2.00
CA ASP A 207 -8.25 6.67 -1.95
C ASP A 207 -8.11 7.78 -0.91
N ASP A 208 -9.14 8.61 -0.74
CA ASP A 208 -9.23 9.70 0.25
C ASP A 208 -9.31 9.22 1.71
N LEU A 209 -9.48 7.91 1.95
CA LEU A 209 -9.45 7.37 3.31
C LEU A 209 -8.08 7.60 3.96
N PRO A 210 -8.00 7.69 5.30
CA PRO A 210 -6.74 7.80 6.03
C PRO A 210 -5.77 6.68 5.63
N SER A 211 -4.57 7.07 5.20
CA SER A 211 -3.56 6.16 4.60
C SER A 211 -2.28 6.02 5.41
N THR A 212 -2.19 6.67 6.56
CA THR A 212 -1.00 6.70 7.42
C THR A 212 -1.37 6.47 8.88
N ILE A 213 -0.40 5.99 9.67
CA ILE A 213 -0.53 5.81 11.13
C ILE A 213 -0.51 7.11 11.93
#